data_AF-A0A518U7Z4-F1
#
_entry.id   AF-A0A518U7Z4-F1
#
_cell.length_a   1.000
_cell.length_b   1.000
_cell.length_c   1.000
_cell.angle_alpha   90.00
_cell.angle_beta   90.00
_cell.angle_gamma   90.00
#
_symmetry.space_group_name_H-M   'P 1'
#
loop_
_entity.id
_entity.type
_entity.pdbx_description
1 polymer ?
#
loop_
_entity_poly.entity_id
_entity_poly.type
_entity_poly.pdbx_seq_one_letter_code
_entity_poly.pdbx_strand_id
1 'polypeptide(L)'
;MKASRAIPLALAAALLGLALPAQADRHHGGGRGGGWRGDIAHFPRHDLQHWRGGNWRHGWHDGHLGWWWVVAGAWYFYPQPIRPYPDPYRPPVVLVPAEPEVPPVATTQPVPQVWYYCESARAYYPYVASCPTGWKAVPATPPGVADVPPQR
;
A
#
# COMPACT_ATOMS: atom_id res chain seq x y z
N MET A 1 37.04 80.64 8.30
CA MET A 1 36.90 79.28 8.84
C MET A 1 35.74 79.26 9.82
N LYS A 2 34.58 78.75 9.42
CA LYS A 2 33.44 78.46 10.32
C LYS A 2 32.82 77.16 9.81
N ALA A 3 33.13 76.06 10.48
CA ALA A 3 32.65 74.74 10.14
C ALA A 3 31.32 74.50 10.86
N SER A 4 30.23 74.48 10.09
CA SER A 4 28.94 73.96 10.52
C SER A 4 28.76 72.61 9.86
N ARG A 5 28.81 71.51 10.62
CA ARG A 5 28.26 70.22 10.17
C ARG A 5 27.57 69.49 11.32
N ALA A 6 26.24 69.63 11.25
CA ALA A 6 25.15 68.76 11.68
C ALA A 6 25.49 67.53 12.53
N ILE A 7 24.86 67.50 13.71
CA ILE A 7 24.59 66.33 14.53
C ILE A 7 23.62 65.42 13.76
N PRO A 8 23.97 64.16 13.43
CA PRO A 8 22.96 63.21 13.01
C PRO A 8 22.29 62.61 14.24
N LEU A 9 20.96 62.76 14.25
CA LEU A 9 20.01 62.19 15.19
C LEU A 9 20.23 60.70 15.45
N ALA A 10 19.95 60.34 16.71
CA ALA A 10 19.68 59.01 17.18
C ALA A 10 18.79 58.19 16.23
N LEU A 11 19.21 56.95 15.96
CA LEU A 11 18.34 55.87 15.50
C LEU A 11 18.65 54.65 16.38
N ALA A 12 18.25 54.76 17.64
CA ALA A 12 18.02 53.62 18.50
C ALA A 12 16.58 53.13 18.30
N ALA A 13 16.41 51.81 18.34
CA ALA A 13 15.16 51.05 18.34
C ALA A 13 14.43 50.91 16.99
N ALA A 14 14.50 49.70 16.40
CA ALA A 14 13.41 48.73 16.56
C ALA A 14 13.78 47.40 15.87
N LEU A 15 14.42 46.50 16.61
CA LEU A 15 14.37 45.06 16.28
C LEU A 15 12.99 44.54 16.69
N LEU A 16 11.97 44.75 15.84
CA LEU A 16 10.72 44.01 15.94
C LEU A 16 10.95 42.61 15.39
N GLY A 17 11.49 41.73 16.24
CA GLY A 17 11.32 40.30 16.08
C GLY A 17 9.83 39.99 16.22
N LEU A 18 9.13 39.84 15.10
CA LEU A 18 7.81 39.22 15.07
C LEU A 18 7.98 37.72 15.35
N ALA A 19 8.22 37.38 16.62
CA ALA A 19 7.90 36.06 17.13
C ALA A 19 6.36 36.03 17.24
N LEU A 20 5.69 35.59 16.17
CA LEU A 20 4.26 35.29 16.26
C LEU A 20 4.09 34.22 17.34
N PRO A 21 3.25 34.43 18.37
CA PRO A 21 2.81 33.32 19.18
C PRO A 21 2.05 32.39 18.25
N ALA A 22 2.53 31.16 18.09
CA ALA A 22 1.73 30.09 17.53
C ALA A 22 0.56 29.86 18.51
N GLN A 23 -0.54 30.58 18.31
CA GLN A 23 -1.78 30.36 19.03
C GLN A 23 -2.37 29.04 18.53
N ALA A 24 -1.90 27.94 19.10
CA ALA A 24 -2.63 26.70 19.09
C ALA A 24 -3.82 26.88 20.06
N ASP A 25 -4.93 27.43 19.56
CA ASP A 25 -6.20 27.45 20.26
C ASP A 25 -6.66 26.00 20.49
N ARG A 26 -6.24 25.42 21.60
CA ARG A 26 -6.81 24.18 22.13
C ARG A 26 -8.07 24.53 22.91
N HIS A 27 -9.12 24.93 22.21
CA HIS A 27 -10.45 24.95 22.83
C HIS A 27 -10.92 23.51 23.06
N HIS A 28 -10.84 23.09 24.33
CA HIS A 28 -11.43 21.88 24.87
C HIS A 28 -12.96 22.05 24.92
N GLY A 29 -13.65 21.52 23.91
CA GLY A 29 -15.10 21.36 23.90
C GLY A 29 -15.46 19.90 24.17
N GLY A 30 -16.04 19.64 25.34
CA GLY A 30 -16.49 18.31 25.75
C GLY A 30 -17.67 17.80 24.95
N GLY A 31 -17.63 16.51 24.59
CA GLY A 31 -18.75 15.76 24.05
C GLY A 31 -18.56 14.28 24.38
N ARG A 32 -19.47 13.72 25.18
CA ARG A 32 -19.55 12.27 25.41
C ARG A 32 -20.07 11.63 24.12
N GLY A 33 -19.16 11.25 23.23
CA GLY A 33 -19.42 10.55 21.99
C GLY A 33 -18.10 10.18 21.35
N GLY A 34 -17.89 8.90 21.06
CA GLY A 34 -16.65 8.39 20.47
C GLY A 34 -16.45 8.93 19.06
N GLY A 35 -15.87 10.12 18.96
CA GLY A 35 -15.47 10.70 17.68
C GLY A 35 -14.12 10.16 17.23
N TRP A 36 -13.93 10.15 15.91
CA TRP A 36 -12.70 9.74 15.24
C TRP A 36 -11.43 10.30 15.90
N ARG A 37 -10.46 9.43 16.19
CA ARG A 37 -9.18 9.78 16.84
C ARG A 37 -7.97 9.63 15.93
N GLY A 38 -8.17 9.64 14.61
CA GLY A 38 -7.09 9.39 13.66
C GLY A 38 -6.70 7.91 13.54
N ASP A 39 -7.55 7.00 14.01
CA ASP A 39 -7.39 5.57 13.79
C ASP A 39 -8.38 5.10 12.71
N ILE A 40 -7.85 4.60 11.60
CA ILE A 40 -8.65 4.08 10.50
C ILE A 40 -9.01 2.60 10.71
N ALA A 41 -8.31 1.89 11.61
CA ALA A 41 -8.62 0.50 11.93
C ALA A 41 -9.97 0.38 12.64
N HIS A 42 -10.34 1.40 13.42
CA HIS A 42 -11.62 1.52 14.11
C HIS A 42 -12.45 2.67 13.53
N PHE A 43 -12.78 2.56 12.24
CA PHE A 43 -13.49 3.61 11.48
C PHE A 43 -15.00 3.33 11.36
N PRO A 44 -15.84 3.87 12.26
CA PRO A 44 -17.29 3.71 12.16
C PRO A 44 -17.85 4.53 10.98
N ARG A 45 -18.99 4.09 10.42
CA ARG A 45 -19.62 4.77 9.26
C ARG A 45 -19.90 6.26 9.47
N HIS A 46 -20.16 6.70 10.70
CA HIS A 46 -20.47 8.11 10.98
C HIS A 46 -19.26 9.04 10.77
N ASP A 47 -18.03 8.50 10.77
CA ASP A 47 -16.81 9.29 10.57
C ASP A 47 -16.50 9.55 9.09
N LEU A 48 -17.25 8.95 8.16
CA LEU A 48 -17.03 9.08 6.72
C LEU A 48 -17.12 10.54 6.25
N GLN A 49 -17.91 11.38 6.91
CA GLN A 49 -17.98 12.80 6.56
C GLN A 49 -16.69 13.56 6.87
N HIS A 50 -16.05 13.24 8.01
CA HIS A 50 -14.74 13.81 8.34
C HIS A 50 -13.70 13.35 7.31
N TRP A 51 -13.69 12.05 6.99
CA TRP A 51 -12.77 11.46 6.02
C TRP A 51 -12.82 12.13 4.64
N ARG A 52 -14.03 12.37 4.13
CA ARG A 52 -14.27 13.05 2.84
C ARG A 52 -13.72 14.47 2.78
N GLY A 53 -13.59 15.14 3.93
CA GLY A 53 -13.05 16.49 4.06
C GLY A 53 -11.53 16.56 4.10
N GLY A 54 -10.83 15.43 3.98
CA GLY A 54 -9.38 15.40 3.93
C GLY A 54 -8.78 16.07 2.69
N ASN A 55 -7.47 16.25 2.72
CA ASN A 55 -6.71 16.84 1.61
C ASN A 55 -5.42 16.05 1.35
N TRP A 56 -5.04 15.98 0.08
CA TRP A 56 -3.76 15.44 -0.34
C TRP A 56 -2.64 16.46 -0.12
N ARG A 57 -1.53 16.00 0.45
CA ARG A 57 -0.27 16.74 0.56
C ARG A 57 0.88 15.90 0.01
N HIS A 58 1.75 16.49 -0.79
CA HIS A 58 2.97 15.84 -1.25
C HIS A 58 4.16 16.43 -0.50
N GLY A 59 4.98 15.59 0.13
CA GLY A 59 6.13 16.05 0.89
C GLY A 59 6.66 15.03 1.89
N TRP A 60 7.59 15.51 2.71
CA TRP A 60 8.19 14.76 3.80
C TRP A 60 7.32 14.82 5.06
N HIS A 61 7.01 13.67 5.64
CA HIS A 61 6.36 13.52 6.96
C HIS A 61 6.81 12.19 7.58
N ASP A 62 7.08 12.16 8.89
CA ASP A 62 7.58 10.96 9.61
C ASP A 62 8.74 10.20 8.93
N GLY A 63 9.64 10.91 8.25
CA GLY A 63 10.78 10.29 7.56
C GLY A 63 10.44 9.65 6.21
N HIS A 64 9.22 9.82 5.70
CA HIS A 64 8.81 9.33 4.39
C HIS A 64 8.49 10.50 3.44
N LEU A 65 9.04 10.47 2.23
CA LEU A 65 8.62 11.32 1.12
C LEU A 65 7.50 10.63 0.36
N GLY A 66 6.37 11.31 0.20
CA GLY A 66 5.30 10.81 -0.66
C GLY A 66 4.00 11.59 -0.50
N TRP A 67 2.89 10.90 -0.76
CA TRP A 67 1.56 11.48 -0.71
C TRP A 67 0.89 11.18 0.62
N TRP A 68 0.32 12.21 1.23
CA TRP A 68 -0.28 12.15 2.54
C TRP A 68 -1.73 12.58 2.45
N TRP A 69 -2.63 11.70 2.88
CA TRP A 69 -4.02 12.07 3.11
C TRP A 69 -4.13 12.64 4.52
N VAL A 70 -4.40 13.93 4.63
CA VAL A 70 -4.47 14.65 5.91
C VAL A 70 -5.92 14.95 6.23
N VAL A 71 -6.38 14.44 7.37
CA VAL A 71 -7.75 14.62 7.84
C VAL A 71 -7.78 14.66 9.36
N ALA A 72 -8.55 15.61 9.92
CA ALA A 72 -8.65 15.97 11.34
C ALA A 72 -7.37 15.72 12.19
N GLY A 73 -6.21 16.17 11.67
CA GLY A 73 -4.92 16.10 12.36
C GLY A 73 -4.16 14.79 12.22
N ALA A 74 -4.73 13.76 11.59
CA ALA A 74 -4.06 12.50 11.27
C ALA A 74 -3.48 12.52 9.85
N TRP A 75 -2.39 11.76 9.67
CA TRP A 75 -1.61 11.69 8.44
C TRP A 75 -1.49 10.24 7.99
N TYR A 76 -1.98 9.95 6.79
CA TYR A 76 -1.93 8.61 6.20
C TYR A 76 -1.05 8.61 4.96
N PHE A 77 0.00 7.78 4.99
CA PHE A 77 0.91 7.64 3.86
C PHE A 77 0.28 6.82 2.74
N TYR A 78 0.42 7.33 1.51
CA TYR A 78 0.11 6.62 0.28
C TYR A 78 1.24 6.85 -0.74
N PRO A 79 1.58 5.83 -1.55
CA PRO A 79 2.60 5.96 -2.59
C PRO A 79 2.17 6.89 -3.74
N GLN A 80 0.86 7.07 -3.94
CA GLN A 80 0.27 7.94 -4.96
C GLN A 80 -1.08 8.49 -4.48
N PRO A 81 -1.54 9.64 -4.99
CA PRO A 81 -2.82 10.22 -4.59
C PRO A 81 -3.97 9.49 -5.29
N ILE A 82 -4.95 9.05 -4.52
CA ILE A 82 -6.16 8.37 -4.99
C ILE A 82 -7.30 9.37 -5.04
N ARG A 83 -8.02 9.42 -6.17
CA ARG A 83 -9.14 10.36 -6.37
C ARG A 83 -10.50 9.71 -6.11
N PRO A 84 -11.48 10.44 -5.55
CA PRO A 84 -11.33 11.78 -4.95
C PRO A 84 -10.59 11.74 -3.60
N TYR A 85 -10.70 10.63 -2.89
CA TYR A 85 -10.02 10.34 -1.63
C TYR A 85 -9.86 8.81 -1.47
N PRO A 86 -8.98 8.30 -0.60
CA PRO A 86 -8.79 6.86 -0.41
C PRO A 86 -10.02 6.18 0.22
N ASP A 87 -10.27 4.92 -0.10
CA ASP A 87 -11.31 4.13 0.58
C ASP A 87 -10.86 3.79 2.02
N PRO A 88 -11.54 4.26 3.07
CA PRO A 88 -11.12 4.01 4.45
C PRO A 88 -11.33 2.56 4.89
N TYR A 89 -12.14 1.77 4.18
CA TYR A 89 -12.38 0.36 4.49
C TYR A 89 -11.37 -0.58 3.84
N ARG A 90 -10.46 -0.03 3.03
CA ARG A 90 -9.34 -0.78 2.47
C ARG A 90 -8.07 -0.39 3.23
N PRO A 91 -7.52 -1.29 4.06
CA PRO A 91 -6.33 -0.96 4.83
C PRO A 91 -5.17 -0.58 3.88
N PRO A 92 -4.32 0.39 4.28
CA PRO A 92 -3.14 0.72 3.50
C PRO A 92 -2.25 -0.51 3.36
N VAL A 93 -1.78 -0.76 2.14
CA VAL A 93 -0.83 -1.85 1.87
C VAL A 93 0.45 -1.51 2.61
N VAL A 94 0.79 -2.31 3.64
CA VAL A 94 2.10 -2.22 4.29
C VAL A 94 3.13 -2.67 3.25
N LEU A 95 3.97 -1.75 2.81
CA LEU A 95 5.13 -2.09 1.99
C LEU A 95 6.10 -2.85 2.89
N VAL A 96 6.07 -4.18 2.82
CA VAL A 96 7.15 -5.01 3.34
C VAL A 96 8.37 -4.70 2.46
N PRO A 97 9.52 -4.30 3.02
CA PRO A 97 10.75 -4.21 2.25
C PRO A 97 10.92 -5.51 1.47
N ALA A 98 11.05 -5.41 0.14
CA ALA A 98 11.29 -6.59 -0.67
C ALA A 98 12.57 -7.24 -0.14
N GLU A 99 12.42 -8.42 0.47
CA GLU A 99 13.56 -9.31 0.70
C GLU A 99 14.29 -9.44 -0.64
N PRO A 100 15.63 -9.36 -0.69
CA PRO A 100 16.36 -9.53 -1.93
C PRO A 100 15.88 -10.79 -2.65
N GLU A 101 15.20 -10.60 -3.78
CA GLU A 101 14.73 -11.71 -4.60
C GLU A 101 15.98 -12.43 -5.11
N VAL A 102 16.33 -13.54 -4.45
CA VAL A 102 17.28 -14.49 -5.00
C VAL A 102 16.67 -14.92 -6.33
N PRO A 103 17.35 -14.71 -7.48
CA PRO A 103 16.78 -15.10 -8.76
C PRO A 103 16.40 -16.57 -8.68
N PRO A 104 15.15 -16.95 -9.02
CA PRO A 104 14.77 -18.34 -9.03
C PRO A 104 15.74 -19.05 -9.97
N VAL A 105 16.55 -19.95 -9.43
CA VAL A 105 17.31 -20.88 -10.25
C VAL A 105 16.26 -21.67 -11.00
N ALA A 106 16.11 -21.37 -12.29
CA ALA A 106 15.16 -22.05 -13.16
C ALA A 106 15.61 -23.51 -13.30
N THR A 107 15.15 -24.37 -12.40
CA THR A 107 15.23 -25.81 -12.61
C THR A 107 14.17 -26.16 -13.65
N THR A 108 14.60 -26.41 -14.89
CA THR A 108 13.81 -27.03 -15.95
C THR A 108 13.53 -28.49 -15.58
N GLN A 109 12.76 -28.71 -14.52
CA GLN A 109 12.21 -30.03 -14.23
C GLN A 109 10.98 -30.21 -15.13
N PRO A 110 10.96 -31.24 -16.01
CA PRO A 110 9.78 -31.54 -16.78
C PRO A 110 8.64 -31.92 -15.82
N VAL A 111 7.56 -31.14 -15.83
CA VAL A 111 6.34 -31.49 -15.08
C VAL A 111 5.70 -32.67 -15.83
N PRO A 112 5.61 -33.87 -15.22
CA PRO A 112 5.04 -35.02 -15.90
C PRO A 112 3.56 -34.74 -16.22
N GLN A 113 3.24 -34.76 -17.50
CA GLN A 113 1.85 -34.64 -17.97
C GLN A 113 1.13 -35.96 -17.67
N VAL A 114 0.07 -35.91 -16.86
CA VAL A 114 -0.72 -37.08 -16.45
C VAL A 114 -2.17 -36.94 -16.88
N TRP A 115 -2.78 -38.04 -17.31
CA TRP A 115 -4.23 -38.15 -17.46
C TRP A 115 -4.83 -38.92 -16.28
N TYR A 116 -6.10 -38.67 -16.02
CA TYR A 116 -6.87 -39.40 -15.03
C TYR A 116 -7.81 -40.39 -15.72
N TYR A 117 -7.58 -41.68 -15.50
CA TYR A 117 -8.37 -42.79 -16.03
C TYR A 117 -9.30 -43.35 -14.94
N CYS A 118 -10.56 -43.56 -15.29
CA CYS A 118 -11.53 -44.24 -14.44
C CYS A 118 -11.69 -45.69 -14.91
N GLU A 119 -11.33 -46.64 -14.06
CA GLU A 119 -11.36 -48.07 -14.40
C GLU A 119 -12.79 -48.63 -14.50
N SER A 120 -13.70 -48.18 -13.63
CA SER A 120 -15.10 -48.60 -13.65
C SER A 120 -15.86 -48.13 -14.89
N ALA A 121 -15.55 -46.92 -15.38
CA ALA A 121 -16.20 -46.33 -16.56
C ALA A 121 -15.39 -46.54 -17.86
N ARG A 122 -14.17 -47.08 -17.76
CA ARG A 122 -13.22 -47.28 -18.86
C ARG A 122 -12.96 -46.02 -19.70
N ALA A 123 -12.92 -44.87 -19.05
CA ALA A 123 -12.85 -43.56 -19.71
C ALA A 123 -11.99 -42.56 -18.93
N TYR A 124 -11.58 -41.50 -19.62
CA TYR A 124 -10.74 -40.44 -19.07
C TYR A 124 -11.55 -39.23 -18.61
N TYR A 125 -11.02 -38.46 -17.66
CA TYR A 125 -11.48 -37.10 -17.41
C TYR A 125 -11.18 -36.21 -18.64
N PRO A 126 -12.07 -35.30 -19.08
CA PRO A 126 -13.36 -34.92 -18.50
C PRO A 126 -14.57 -35.68 -19.06
N TYR A 127 -14.37 -36.70 -19.91
CA TYR A 127 -15.45 -37.47 -20.54
C TYR A 127 -16.31 -38.22 -19.51
N VAL A 128 -15.75 -38.51 -18.34
CA VAL A 128 -16.50 -38.93 -17.15
C VAL A 128 -16.21 -37.92 -16.03
N ALA A 129 -17.26 -37.36 -15.45
CA ALA A 129 -17.12 -36.33 -14.41
C ALA A 129 -16.77 -36.91 -13.03
N SER A 130 -17.12 -38.16 -12.75
CA SER A 130 -16.94 -38.81 -11.44
C SER A 130 -16.55 -40.28 -11.58
N CYS A 131 -15.57 -40.75 -10.81
CA CYS A 131 -15.17 -42.14 -10.77
C CYS A 131 -15.45 -42.77 -9.39
N PRO A 132 -16.41 -43.71 -9.26
CA PRO A 132 -16.73 -44.35 -7.97
C PRO A 132 -15.55 -45.10 -7.34
N THR A 133 -14.65 -45.64 -8.16
CA THR A 133 -13.45 -46.37 -7.70
C THR A 133 -12.24 -45.45 -7.48
N GLY A 134 -12.39 -44.15 -7.67
CA GLY A 134 -11.29 -43.18 -7.67
C GLY A 134 -10.55 -43.11 -9.02
N TRP A 135 -9.85 -42.00 -9.23
CA TRP A 135 -9.10 -41.73 -10.47
C TRP A 135 -7.69 -42.31 -10.42
N LYS A 136 -7.27 -42.99 -11.49
CA LYS A 136 -5.90 -43.49 -11.67
C LYS A 136 -5.11 -42.54 -12.57
N ALA A 137 -3.98 -42.01 -12.07
CA ALA A 137 -3.06 -41.21 -12.88
C ALA A 137 -2.28 -42.11 -13.85
N VAL A 138 -2.29 -41.78 -15.14
CA VAL A 138 -1.50 -42.45 -16.17
C VAL A 138 -0.66 -41.44 -16.94
N PRO A 139 0.55 -41.80 -17.40
CA PRO A 139 1.36 -40.90 -18.23
C PRO A 139 0.61 -40.47 -19.50
N ALA A 140 0.71 -39.19 -19.86
CA ALA A 140 0.15 -38.68 -21.11
C ALA A 140 0.88 -39.15 -22.36
N THR A 141 2.12 -39.56 -22.21
CA THR A 141 2.95 -40.08 -23.28
C THR A 141 3.05 -41.60 -23.14
N PRO A 142 2.73 -42.39 -24.18
CA PRO A 142 3.02 -43.81 -24.20
C PRO A 142 4.54 -44.04 -24.03
N PRO A 143 4.98 -45.05 -23.27
CA PRO A 143 6.38 -45.45 -23.26
C PRO A 143 6.75 -45.93 -24.68
N GLY A 144 7.54 -45.15 -25.42
CA GLY A 144 7.93 -45.55 -26.78
C GLY A 144 8.32 -44.43 -27.75
N VAL A 145 8.22 -43.15 -27.40
CA VAL A 145 8.71 -42.05 -28.27
C VAL A 145 9.90 -41.28 -27.69
N ALA A 146 10.24 -41.48 -26.42
CA ALA A 146 11.40 -40.86 -25.78
C ALA A 146 12.63 -41.78 -25.67
N ASP A 147 12.48 -43.10 -25.91
CA ASP A 147 13.51 -44.11 -25.63
C ASP A 147 13.99 -44.90 -26.86
N VAL A 148 13.63 -44.50 -28.09
CA VAL A 148 14.20 -45.11 -29.31
C VAL A 148 15.39 -44.27 -29.78
N PRO A 149 16.64 -44.66 -29.52
CA PRO A 149 17.79 -43.99 -30.13
C PRO A 149 17.71 -44.13 -31.66
N PRO A 150 18.10 -43.09 -32.44
CA PRO A 150 18.09 -43.15 -33.89
C PRO A 150 18.97 -44.33 -34.34
N GLN A 151 18.37 -45.29 -35.03
CA GLN A 151 19.08 -46.41 -35.66
C GLN A 151 20.00 -45.81 -36.73
N ARG A 152 21.31 -45.99 -36.56
CA ARG A 152 22.33 -45.61 -37.54
C ARG A 152 22.72 -46.84 -38.35
#